data_AF-A0A1V9EL65-F1
#
_entry.id   AF-A0A1V9EL65-F1
#
_cell.length_a   1.000
_cell.length_b   1.000
_cell.length_c   1.000
_cell.angle_alpha   90.00
_cell.angle_beta   90.00
_cell.angle_gamma   90.00
#
_symmetry.space_group_name_H-M   'P 1'
#
loop_
_entity.id
_entity.type
_entity.pdbx_description
1 polymer ?
#
loop_
_entity_poly.entity_id
_entity_poly.type
_entity_poly.pdbx_seq_one_letter_code
_entity_poly.pdbx_strand_id
1 'polypeptide(L)'
;MHYSDISISSANINGRFVVALVVKSNHMSSLLTKTTWLPLLIGCCLQASAQDEITIAEQAFAQMAKDSGTQKAFLHFLDSNSIVFHKGQSQAALPFWKSLSHDRELLFWKPVYTGMAASGEMGFSTGPFEQRDAPASPVNASGSYSSVWVKNKQGVWKVFIDLGMPYKPSLFQKDWERTVPGSLSPATAGANWQQVEQDLITQYRQKGNKALLPYLTNRSWFNIQDQPPLHTINDITTGLKQIPADLQFEYLGGAISAGRDLFYAYGVVNRNGKKENYLRVWGHENDGWKLLLQVLRWVR
;
A
#
# COMPACT_ATOMS: atom_id res chain seq x y z
N MET A 1 1.57 8.82 57.09
CA MET A 1 1.81 8.56 55.66
C MET A 1 2.07 7.07 55.52
N HIS A 2 1.14 6.33 54.90
CA HIS A 2 1.30 4.90 54.62
C HIS A 2 1.77 4.76 53.17
N TYR A 3 2.91 4.10 52.96
CA TYR A 3 3.36 3.68 51.64
C TYR A 3 2.84 2.27 51.38
N SER A 4 2.06 2.11 50.31
CA SER A 4 1.74 0.79 49.74
C SER A 4 2.85 0.45 48.75
N ASP A 5 3.58 -0.64 48.97
CA ASP A 5 4.51 -1.15 47.95
C ASP A 5 3.69 -1.81 46.83
N ILE A 6 3.74 -1.19 45.65
CA ILE A 6 3.18 -1.74 44.42
C ILE A 6 4.34 -2.32 43.62
N SER A 7 4.33 -3.64 43.42
CA SER A 7 5.29 -4.32 42.55
C SER A 7 4.58 -4.90 41.33
N ILE A 8 5.18 -4.71 40.15
CA ILE A 8 4.71 -5.27 38.88
C ILE A 8 5.57 -6.48 38.56
N SER A 9 4.93 -7.63 38.33
CA SER A 9 5.60 -8.85 37.87
C SER A 9 5.02 -9.26 36.52
N SER A 10 5.89 -9.57 35.56
CA SER A 10 5.52 -10.07 34.24
C SER A 10 6.03 -11.49 34.04
N ALA A 11 5.20 -12.36 33.46
CA ALA A 11 5.61 -13.69 33.02
C ALA A 11 5.11 -13.96 31.60
N ASN A 12 5.92 -14.70 30.84
CA ASN A 12 5.54 -15.23 29.53
C ASN A 12 5.14 -16.70 29.70
N ILE A 13 3.87 -17.01 29.45
CA ILE A 13 3.34 -18.37 29.51
C ILE A 13 2.70 -18.66 28.16
N ASN A 14 3.26 -19.62 27.41
CA ASN A 14 2.77 -20.06 26.10
C ASN A 14 2.50 -18.91 25.11
N GLY A 15 3.40 -17.92 25.06
CA GLY A 15 3.30 -16.80 24.10
C GLY A 15 2.29 -15.71 24.47
N ARG A 16 1.72 -15.75 25.68
CA ARG A 16 0.87 -14.69 26.23
C ARG A 16 1.60 -13.95 27.34
N PHE A 17 1.65 -12.62 27.23
CA PHE A 17 2.16 -11.75 28.28
C PHE A 17 1.10 -11.58 29.37
N VAL A 18 1.44 -11.98 30.60
CA VAL A 18 0.58 -11.80 31.78
C VAL A 18 1.28 -10.82 32.71
N VAL A 19 0.58 -9.73 33.06
CA VAL A 19 1.04 -8.73 34.04
C VAL A 19 0.16 -8.84 35.27
N ALA A 20 0.78 -9.09 36.42
CA ALA A 20 0.10 -9.10 37.71
C ALA A 20 0.54 -7.88 38.54
N LEU A 21 -0.44 -7.14 39.08
CA LEU A 21 -0.20 -6.06 40.03
C LEU A 21 -0.32 -6.64 41.45
N VAL A 22 0.77 -6.62 42.22
CA VAL A 22 0.77 -7.09 43.60
C VAL A 22 0.81 -5.87 44.51
N VAL A 23 -0.23 -5.73 45.35
CA VAL A 23 -0.30 -4.71 46.39
C VAL A 23 -0.13 -5.41 47.73
N LYS A 24 0.97 -5.11 48.45
CA LYS A 24 1.15 -5.57 49.84
C LYS A 24 0.68 -4.47 50.79
N SER A 25 -0.28 -4.79 51.66
CA SER A 25 -0.63 -3.92 52.79
C SER A 25 0.08 -4.43 54.05
N ASN A 26 0.80 -3.53 54.74
CA ASN A 26 1.41 -3.83 56.03
C ASN A 26 0.54 -3.22 57.14
N HIS A 27 -0.33 -4.03 57.76
CA HIS A 27 -0.93 -3.69 59.05
C HIS A 27 -0.60 -4.78 60.09
N MET A 28 0.20 -4.39 61.08
CA MET A 28 0.31 -5.08 62.37
C MET A 28 -0.94 -4.76 63.20
N SER A 29 -1.90 -5.68 63.26
CA SER A 29 -2.85 -5.79 64.38
C SER A 29 -3.60 -7.12 64.27
N SER A 30 -3.59 -7.87 65.36
CA SER A 30 -4.28 -9.14 65.55
C SER A 30 -5.77 -9.04 65.19
N LEU A 31 -6.22 -9.84 64.22
CA LEU A 31 -7.55 -10.46 64.13
C LEU A 31 -7.58 -11.31 62.85
N LEU A 32 -8.10 -12.54 62.95
CA LEU A 32 -8.24 -13.51 61.86
C LEU A 32 -9.23 -12.99 60.79
N THR A 33 -8.75 -12.21 59.84
CA THR A 33 -9.50 -11.90 58.61
C THR A 33 -8.99 -12.78 57.48
N LYS A 34 -9.80 -13.76 57.07
CA LYS A 34 -9.57 -14.58 55.87
C LYS A 34 -9.52 -13.66 54.65
N THR A 35 -8.32 -13.41 54.13
CA THR A 35 -8.11 -12.68 52.87
C THR A 35 -8.56 -13.58 51.72
N THR A 36 -9.75 -13.36 51.20
CA THR A 36 -10.23 -13.97 49.95
C THR A 36 -9.56 -13.27 48.78
N TRP A 37 -8.71 -14.02 48.07
CA TRP A 37 -8.08 -13.58 46.83
C TRP A 37 -9.11 -13.64 45.70
N LEU A 38 -9.64 -12.48 45.29
CA LEU A 38 -10.43 -12.37 44.07
C LEU A 38 -9.48 -11.90 42.95
N PRO A 39 -9.06 -12.77 42.00
CA PRO A 39 -8.26 -12.32 40.88
C PRO A 39 -9.15 -11.49 39.94
N LEU A 40 -8.97 -10.16 40.00
CA LEU A 40 -9.53 -9.24 39.01
C LEU A 40 -8.70 -9.38 37.74
N LEU A 41 -9.08 -10.29 36.85
CA LEU A 41 -8.50 -10.44 35.52
C LEU A 41 -8.97 -9.26 34.64
N ILE A 42 -8.30 -8.12 34.73
CA ILE A 42 -8.41 -7.06 33.72
C ILE A 42 -7.56 -7.50 32.52
N GLY A 43 -8.14 -8.34 31.67
CA GLY A 43 -7.60 -8.67 30.36
C GLY A 43 -7.84 -7.52 29.39
N CYS A 44 -7.13 -6.40 29.54
CA CYS A 44 -7.03 -5.42 28.47
C CYS A 44 -6.04 -5.98 27.44
N CYS A 45 -6.53 -6.83 26.53
CA CYS A 45 -5.81 -7.15 25.32
C CYS A 45 -5.73 -5.87 24.47
N LEU A 46 -4.69 -5.07 24.68
CA LEU A 46 -4.22 -4.13 23.67
C LEU A 46 -3.70 -4.98 22.50
N GLN A 47 -4.60 -5.37 21.59
CA GLN A 47 -4.21 -5.77 20.25
C GLN A 47 -3.70 -4.51 19.54
N ALA A 48 -2.41 -4.19 19.72
CA ALA A 48 -1.72 -3.39 18.72
C ALA A 48 -1.79 -4.19 17.42
N SER A 49 -2.54 -3.71 16.43
CA SER A 49 -2.43 -4.26 15.08
C SER A 49 -0.98 -4.05 14.66
N ALA A 50 -0.24 -5.14 14.42
CA ALA A 50 1.08 -5.04 13.83
C ALA A 50 0.88 -4.47 12.42
N GLN A 51 1.05 -3.17 12.25
CA GLN A 51 1.04 -2.52 10.94
C GLN A 51 2.22 -3.03 10.14
N ASP A 52 2.01 -3.32 8.85
CA ASP A 52 3.11 -3.73 7.97
C ASP A 52 4.10 -2.58 7.73
N GLU A 53 5.34 -2.92 7.40
CA GLU A 53 6.39 -1.91 7.21
C GLU A 53 6.09 -0.93 6.06
N ILE A 54 5.32 -1.36 5.05
CA ILE A 54 4.92 -0.52 3.92
C ILE A 54 3.97 0.58 4.38
N THR A 55 3.00 0.25 5.24
CA THR A 55 2.08 1.20 5.85
C THR A 55 2.85 2.26 6.62
N ILE A 56 3.84 1.84 7.41
CA ILE A 56 4.70 2.74 8.20
C ILE A 56 5.52 3.64 7.27
N ALA A 57 6.16 3.08 6.24
CA ALA A 57 6.97 3.84 5.28
C ALA A 57 6.14 4.88 4.53
N GLU A 58 4.95 4.51 4.09
CA GLU A 58 4.02 5.38 3.37
C GLU A 58 3.48 6.51 4.27
N GLN A 59 3.12 6.20 5.52
CA GLN A 59 2.70 7.22 6.48
C GLN A 59 3.84 8.21 6.78
N ALA A 60 5.07 7.74 6.92
CA ALA A 60 6.24 8.60 7.09
C ALA A 60 6.46 9.50 5.86
N PHE A 61 6.24 8.97 4.66
CA PHE A 61 6.32 9.73 3.42
C PHE A 61 5.25 10.83 3.34
N ALA A 62 3.98 10.48 3.58
CA ALA A 62 2.87 11.42 3.65
C ALA A 62 3.10 12.51 4.71
N GLN A 63 3.59 12.11 5.89
CA GLN A 63 3.86 13.03 6.99
C GLN A 63 4.99 14.01 6.63
N MET A 64 6.07 13.54 6.01
CA MET A 64 7.16 14.42 5.56
C MET A 64 6.67 15.42 4.51
N ALA A 65 5.77 15.02 3.61
CA ALA A 65 5.23 15.94 2.61
C ALA A 65 4.37 17.04 3.26
N LYS A 66 3.59 16.70 4.28
CA LYS A 66 2.83 17.66 5.08
C LYS A 66 3.75 18.63 5.84
N ASP A 67 4.83 18.13 6.43
CA ASP A 67 5.67 18.94 7.33
C ASP A 67 6.75 19.74 6.60
N SER A 68 7.27 19.20 5.50
CA SER A 68 8.44 19.72 4.80
C SER A 68 8.20 20.06 3.32
N GLY A 69 7.02 19.74 2.79
CA GLY A 69 6.63 19.96 1.40
C GLY A 69 6.87 18.74 0.50
N THR A 70 5.99 18.58 -0.49
CA THR A 70 5.93 17.44 -1.42
C THR A 70 7.28 17.16 -2.08
N GLN A 71 7.93 18.17 -2.67
CA GLN A 71 9.21 17.99 -3.35
C GLN A 71 10.29 17.39 -2.44
N LYS A 72 10.44 17.90 -1.21
CA LYS A 72 11.45 17.39 -0.27
C LYS A 72 11.15 15.95 0.13
N ALA A 73 9.88 15.62 0.35
CA ALA A 73 9.46 14.27 0.65
C ALA A 73 9.79 13.30 -0.49
N PHE A 74 9.44 13.63 -1.73
CA PHE A 74 9.77 12.79 -2.90
C PHE A 74 11.30 12.63 -3.04
N LEU A 75 12.08 13.70 -2.93
CA LEU A 75 13.54 13.60 -3.00
C LEU A 75 14.17 12.76 -1.87
N HIS A 76 13.50 12.67 -0.72
CA HIS A 76 13.93 11.81 0.38
C HIS A 76 13.57 10.34 0.14
N PHE A 77 12.33 10.06 -0.29
CA PHE A 77 11.77 8.71 -0.36
C PHE A 77 12.01 7.99 -1.68
N LEU A 78 12.34 8.68 -2.78
CA LEU A 78 12.63 8.02 -4.06
C LEU A 78 13.92 7.18 -4.01
N ASP A 79 13.87 6.02 -4.67
CA ASP A 79 15.06 5.26 -5.03
C ASP A 79 15.90 6.02 -6.06
N SER A 80 17.20 5.75 -6.09
CA SER A 80 18.11 6.30 -7.10
C SER A 80 17.71 5.98 -8.55
N ASN A 81 17.04 4.84 -8.75
CA ASN A 81 16.60 4.34 -10.06
C ASN A 81 15.10 4.58 -10.31
N SER A 82 14.42 5.32 -9.43
CA SER A 82 12.99 5.57 -9.59
C SER A 82 12.67 6.24 -10.91
N ILE A 83 11.49 5.92 -11.43
CA ILE A 83 10.99 6.50 -12.66
C ILE A 83 9.73 7.33 -12.41
N VAL A 84 9.51 8.30 -13.27
CA VAL A 84 8.27 9.07 -13.35
C VAL A 84 7.74 9.01 -14.77
N PHE A 85 6.42 9.06 -14.91
CA PHE A 85 5.78 9.20 -16.22
C PHE A 85 5.38 10.66 -16.43
N HIS A 86 5.89 11.26 -17.50
CA HIS A 86 5.54 12.62 -17.92
C HIS A 86 5.15 12.61 -19.39
N LYS A 87 3.94 13.07 -19.72
CA LYS A 87 3.40 13.08 -21.09
C LYS A 87 3.51 11.71 -21.79
N GLY A 88 3.24 10.63 -21.05
CA GLY A 88 3.28 9.26 -21.57
C GLY A 88 4.67 8.68 -21.81
N GLN A 89 5.74 9.34 -21.35
CA GLN A 89 7.12 8.83 -21.40
C GLN A 89 7.65 8.58 -20.00
N SER A 90 8.43 7.50 -19.81
CA SER A 90 9.18 7.29 -18.57
C SER A 90 10.51 8.06 -18.61
N GLN A 91 10.91 8.59 -17.47
CA GLN A 91 12.22 9.21 -17.27
C GLN A 91 12.65 9.08 -15.80
N ALA A 92 13.93 9.35 -15.49
CA ALA A 92 14.43 9.27 -14.12
C ALA A 92 13.70 10.28 -13.20
N ALA A 93 13.22 9.82 -12.04
CA ALA A 93 12.38 10.60 -11.14
C ALA A 93 13.18 11.68 -10.39
N LEU A 94 14.37 11.36 -9.88
CA LEU A 94 15.18 12.32 -9.11
C LEU A 94 15.48 13.63 -9.86
N PRO A 95 16.03 13.63 -11.10
CA PRO A 95 16.27 14.88 -11.82
C PRO A 95 14.98 15.61 -12.16
N PHE A 96 13.89 14.88 -12.46
CA PHE A 96 12.58 15.48 -12.69
C PHE A 96 12.09 16.24 -11.45
N TRP A 97 12.07 15.59 -10.28
CA TRP A 97 11.61 16.22 -9.04
C TRP A 97 12.49 17.39 -8.60
N LYS A 98 13.81 17.34 -8.84
CA LYS A 98 14.72 18.47 -8.60
C LYS A 98 14.43 19.69 -9.49
N SER A 99 13.88 19.46 -10.69
CA SER A 99 13.59 20.53 -11.66
C SER A 99 12.28 21.27 -11.39
N LEU A 100 11.37 20.68 -10.60
CA LEU A 100 10.10 21.30 -10.26
C LEU A 100 10.33 22.51 -9.33
N SER A 101 9.53 23.55 -9.51
CA SER A 101 9.42 24.61 -8.49
C SER A 101 8.74 24.07 -7.25
N HIS A 102 8.96 24.71 -6.10
CA HIS A 102 8.20 24.38 -4.90
C HIS A 102 6.70 24.62 -5.16
N ASP A 103 5.89 23.57 -5.04
CA ASP A 103 4.45 23.69 -5.13
C ASP A 103 3.92 24.52 -3.96
N ARG A 104 3.05 25.49 -4.26
CA ARG A 104 2.30 26.23 -3.23
C ARG A 104 1.18 25.38 -2.63
N GLU A 105 0.70 24.38 -3.36
CA GLU A 105 -0.36 23.49 -2.92
C GLU A 105 0.21 22.34 -2.08
N LEU A 106 -0.50 22.02 -1.00
CA LEU A 106 -0.20 20.90 -0.12
C LEU A 106 -0.86 19.63 -0.68
N LEU A 107 -0.08 18.55 -0.74
CA LEU A 107 -0.57 17.22 -1.09
C LEU A 107 -0.75 16.41 0.20
N PHE A 108 -1.97 15.90 0.41
CA PHE A 108 -2.33 15.01 1.51
C PHE A 108 -2.68 13.64 0.94
N TRP A 109 -2.19 12.56 1.54
CA TRP A 109 -2.59 11.19 1.20
C TRP A 109 -2.52 10.27 2.41
N LYS A 110 -3.20 9.12 2.34
CA LYS A 110 -3.08 8.04 3.34
C LYS A 110 -3.12 6.66 2.67
N PRO A 111 -2.33 5.67 3.13
CA PRO A 111 -2.50 4.30 2.67
C PRO A 111 -3.82 3.72 3.14
N VAL A 112 -4.54 3.08 2.22
CA VAL A 112 -5.71 2.26 2.55
C VAL A 112 -5.59 0.83 2.02
N TYR A 113 -4.70 0.57 1.08
CA TYR A 113 -4.41 -0.79 0.64
C TYR A 113 -2.92 -1.00 0.46
N THR A 114 -2.35 -1.95 1.21
CA THR A 114 -0.91 -2.27 1.21
C THR A 114 -0.68 -3.77 1.02
N GLY A 115 0.45 -4.12 0.44
CA GLY A 115 0.93 -5.50 0.36
C GLY A 115 2.44 -5.56 0.26
N MET A 116 3.02 -6.66 0.73
CA MET A 116 4.46 -6.86 0.79
C MET A 116 4.80 -8.30 0.38
N ALA A 117 5.92 -8.46 -0.31
CA ALA A 117 6.48 -9.79 -0.59
C ALA A 117 6.87 -10.50 0.71
N ALA A 118 6.77 -11.83 0.76
CA ALA A 118 7.16 -12.64 1.91
C ALA A 118 8.64 -12.47 2.28
N SER A 119 9.49 -12.13 1.30
CA SER A 119 10.90 -11.83 1.51
C SER A 119 11.18 -10.44 2.12
N GLY A 120 10.17 -9.58 2.22
CA GLY A 120 10.22 -8.32 2.99
C GLY A 120 11.06 -7.18 2.40
N GLU A 121 11.42 -7.27 1.12
CA GLU A 121 12.27 -6.34 0.38
C GLU A 121 11.54 -5.53 -0.69
N MET A 122 10.30 -5.89 -1.02
CA MET A 122 9.46 -5.11 -1.92
C MET A 122 7.98 -5.16 -1.53
N GLY A 123 7.22 -4.15 -1.92
CA GLY A 123 5.79 -4.06 -1.64
C GLY A 123 5.12 -2.95 -2.44
N PHE A 124 3.86 -2.68 -2.12
CA PHE A 124 3.08 -1.63 -2.74
C PHE A 124 2.08 -1.02 -1.76
N SER A 125 1.66 0.19 -2.07
CA SER A 125 0.63 0.93 -1.35
C SER A 125 -0.28 1.66 -2.34
N THR A 126 -1.53 1.91 -1.95
CA THR A 126 -2.44 2.81 -2.64
C THR A 126 -3.44 3.40 -1.65
N GLY A 127 -3.97 4.56 -1.99
CA GLY A 127 -5.05 5.20 -1.25
C GLY A 127 -5.41 6.56 -1.79
N PRO A 128 -6.35 7.27 -1.14
CA PRO A 128 -6.82 8.54 -1.62
C PRO A 128 -5.79 9.64 -1.38
N PHE A 129 -5.76 10.63 -2.27
CA PHE A 129 -5.08 11.90 -2.07
C PHE A 129 -6.04 13.09 -2.22
N GLU A 130 -5.65 14.21 -1.64
CA GLU A 130 -6.21 15.53 -1.88
C GLU A 130 -5.10 16.57 -2.06
N GLN A 131 -5.38 17.57 -2.89
CA GLN A 131 -4.59 18.80 -2.99
C GLN A 131 -5.40 19.96 -2.40
N ARG A 132 -4.76 20.77 -1.56
CA ARG A 132 -5.36 21.95 -0.92
C ARG A 132 -4.32 23.07 -0.81
N ASP A 133 -4.74 24.33 -0.85
CA ASP A 133 -3.83 25.47 -0.64
C ASP A 133 -3.28 25.54 0.80
N ALA A 134 -4.08 25.10 1.77
CA ALA A 134 -3.73 25.03 3.18
C ALA A 134 -4.50 23.87 3.86
N PRO A 135 -4.11 23.41 5.06
CA PRO A 135 -4.73 22.23 5.69
C PRO A 135 -6.24 22.33 5.89
N ALA A 136 -6.78 23.52 6.14
CA ALA A 136 -8.21 23.76 6.33
C ALA A 136 -8.92 24.35 5.09
N SER A 137 -8.22 24.48 3.95
CA SER A 137 -8.81 24.99 2.70
C SER A 137 -9.69 23.93 2.01
N PRO A 138 -10.60 24.35 1.11
CA PRO A 138 -11.32 23.43 0.23
C PRO A 138 -10.40 22.52 -0.57
N VAL A 139 -10.95 21.38 -1.03
CA VAL A 139 -10.24 20.42 -1.88
C VAL A 139 -10.18 20.95 -3.32
N ASN A 140 -8.97 21.25 -3.80
CA ASN A 140 -8.72 21.72 -5.17
C ASN A 140 -8.78 20.53 -6.16
N ALA A 141 -8.10 19.44 -5.80
CA ALA A 141 -8.07 18.19 -6.55
C ALA A 141 -8.07 16.98 -5.61
N SER A 142 -8.51 15.84 -6.14
CA SER A 142 -8.56 14.57 -5.42
C SER A 142 -8.33 13.41 -6.37
N GLY A 143 -8.03 12.25 -5.80
CA GLY A 143 -7.85 11.02 -6.56
C GLY A 143 -7.28 9.90 -5.71
N SER A 144 -6.68 8.91 -6.36
CA SER A 144 -5.86 7.88 -5.72
C SER A 144 -4.39 8.06 -6.09
N TYR A 145 -3.49 7.67 -5.20
CA TYR A 145 -2.09 7.43 -5.53
C TYR A 145 -1.81 5.92 -5.54
N SER A 146 -0.68 5.51 -6.10
CA SER A 146 -0.21 4.13 -6.08
C SER A 146 1.30 4.11 -6.13
N SER A 147 1.94 3.48 -5.15
CA SER A 147 3.38 3.46 -5.02
C SER A 147 3.89 2.01 -4.99
N VAL A 148 5.01 1.77 -5.68
CA VAL A 148 5.81 0.54 -5.53
C VAL A 148 7.01 0.86 -4.67
N TRP A 149 7.22 0.04 -3.65
CA TRP A 149 8.27 0.20 -2.65
C TRP A 149 9.32 -0.91 -2.79
N VAL A 150 10.58 -0.55 -2.62
CA VAL A 150 11.73 -1.46 -2.60
C VAL A 150 12.68 -1.07 -1.47
N LYS A 151 13.30 -2.04 -0.80
CA LYS A 151 14.41 -1.78 0.12
C LYS A 151 15.70 -1.58 -0.68
N ASN A 152 16.41 -0.49 -0.38
CA ASN A 152 17.76 -0.30 -0.91
C ASN A 152 18.78 -1.23 -0.21
N LYS A 153 20.06 -1.14 -0.59
CA LYS A 153 21.13 -1.96 -0.02
C LYS A 153 21.34 -1.77 1.49
N GLN A 154 20.84 -0.68 2.07
CA GLN A 154 20.87 -0.39 3.50
C GLN A 154 19.61 -0.86 4.24
N GLY A 155 18.69 -1.53 3.55
CA GLY A 155 17.42 -2.01 4.12
C GLY A 155 16.37 -0.90 4.30
N VAL A 156 16.58 0.28 3.73
CA VAL A 156 15.66 1.42 3.84
C VAL A 156 14.64 1.37 2.70
N TRP A 157 13.36 1.49 3.04
CA TRP A 157 12.27 1.58 2.07
C TRP A 157 12.38 2.84 1.19
N LYS A 158 12.30 2.62 -0.12
CA LYS A 158 12.30 3.66 -1.15
C LYS A 158 11.19 3.42 -2.16
N VAL A 159 10.59 4.51 -2.64
CA VAL A 159 9.56 4.50 -3.68
C VAL A 159 10.24 4.36 -5.03
N PHE A 160 9.98 3.28 -5.77
CA PHE A 160 10.49 3.07 -7.12
C PHE A 160 9.59 3.72 -8.19
N ILE A 161 8.29 3.58 -8.05
CA ILE A 161 7.27 4.17 -8.93
C ILE A 161 6.19 4.79 -8.05
N ASP A 162 5.74 5.98 -8.40
CA ASP A 162 4.55 6.63 -7.82
C ASP A 162 3.65 7.15 -8.94
N LEU A 163 2.35 6.87 -8.85
CA LEU A 163 1.35 7.27 -9.85
C LEU A 163 0.09 7.84 -9.19
N GLY A 164 -0.31 9.03 -9.65
CA GLY A 164 -1.61 9.62 -9.33
C GLY A 164 -2.69 9.29 -10.37
N MET A 165 -3.91 9.04 -9.89
CA MET A 165 -5.13 8.83 -10.66
C MET A 165 -6.22 9.79 -10.18
N PRO A 166 -6.51 10.90 -10.89
CA PRO A 166 -7.50 11.87 -10.46
C PRO A 166 -8.93 11.33 -10.57
N TYR A 167 -9.75 11.63 -9.57
CA TYR A 167 -11.21 11.44 -9.62
C TYR A 167 -11.90 12.45 -8.69
N LYS A 168 -13.20 12.65 -8.91
CA LYS A 168 -14.08 13.43 -8.02
C LYS A 168 -15.38 12.65 -7.76
N PRO A 169 -16.03 12.83 -6.60
CA PRO A 169 -15.60 13.65 -5.45
C PRO A 169 -14.44 13.03 -4.66
N SER A 170 -13.90 13.75 -3.67
CA SER A 170 -12.87 13.20 -2.78
C SER A 170 -13.40 12.02 -1.97
N LEU A 171 -12.52 11.04 -1.74
CA LEU A 171 -12.76 9.86 -0.91
C LEU A 171 -11.77 9.77 0.26
N PHE A 172 -11.09 10.88 0.59
CA PHE A 172 -10.04 10.91 1.61
C PHE A 172 -10.52 10.48 3.00
N GLN A 173 -11.78 10.76 3.34
CA GLN A 173 -12.38 10.41 4.63
C GLN A 173 -12.99 8.99 4.66
N LYS A 174 -12.81 8.20 3.59
CA LYS A 174 -13.29 6.81 3.59
C LYS A 174 -12.32 5.92 4.36
N ASP A 175 -12.88 5.03 5.16
CA ASP A 175 -12.16 4.02 5.91
C ASP A 175 -12.20 2.71 5.12
N TRP A 176 -11.14 2.52 4.33
CA TRP A 176 -10.96 1.37 3.45
C TRP A 176 -9.70 0.59 3.79
N GLU A 177 -9.11 0.82 4.97
CA GLU A 177 -7.85 0.20 5.36
C GLU A 177 -7.93 -1.33 5.25
N ARG A 178 -7.13 -1.88 4.36
CA ARG A 178 -6.95 -3.30 4.07
C ARG A 178 -5.47 -3.56 3.87
N THR A 179 -4.95 -4.58 4.53
CA THR A 179 -3.63 -5.12 4.19
C THR A 179 -3.86 -6.41 3.43
N VAL A 180 -3.04 -6.72 2.43
CA VAL A 180 -3.02 -8.07 1.82
C VAL A 180 -2.62 -9.04 2.92
N PRO A 181 -3.54 -9.88 3.45
CA PRO A 181 -3.26 -10.67 4.62
C PRO A 181 -2.53 -11.96 4.24
N GLY A 182 -1.50 -12.31 5.02
CA GLY A 182 -0.73 -13.54 4.86
C GLY A 182 0.32 -13.45 3.75
N SER A 183 1.45 -14.12 3.95
CA SER A 183 2.50 -14.26 2.94
C SER A 183 1.90 -14.85 1.67
N LEU A 184 2.10 -14.16 0.54
CA LEU A 184 1.78 -14.70 -0.77
C LEU A 184 2.51 -16.04 -0.95
N SER A 185 1.95 -16.94 -1.77
CA SER A 185 2.55 -18.24 -1.99
C SER A 185 3.68 -18.10 -3.02
N PRO A 186 4.92 -18.55 -2.76
CA PRO A 186 5.98 -18.50 -3.77
C PRO A 186 5.58 -19.21 -5.06
N ALA A 187 5.84 -18.59 -6.21
CA ALA A 187 5.78 -19.28 -7.49
C ALA A 187 6.94 -20.29 -7.60
N THR A 188 6.75 -21.33 -8.40
CA THR A 188 7.80 -22.33 -8.63
C THR A 188 9.09 -21.70 -9.17
N ALA A 189 10.22 -22.26 -8.76
CA ALA A 189 11.52 -21.88 -9.29
C ALA A 189 11.51 -22.06 -10.83
N GLY A 190 11.78 -20.98 -11.57
CA GLY A 190 11.71 -20.96 -13.04
C GLY A 190 10.45 -20.31 -13.64
N ALA A 191 9.41 -19.99 -12.84
CA ALA A 191 8.26 -19.25 -13.34
C ALA A 191 8.68 -17.87 -13.93
N ASN A 192 8.47 -17.68 -15.23
CA ASN A 192 8.85 -16.46 -15.92
C ASN A 192 7.77 -15.38 -15.73
N TRP A 193 7.98 -14.48 -14.78
CA TRP A 193 7.01 -13.42 -14.46
C TRP A 193 6.86 -12.41 -15.61
N GLN A 194 7.91 -12.18 -16.40
CA GLN A 194 7.79 -11.36 -17.61
C GLN A 194 6.86 -12.02 -18.62
N GLN A 195 6.90 -13.35 -18.74
CA GLN A 195 5.97 -14.09 -19.60
C GLN A 195 4.51 -13.92 -19.14
N VAL A 196 4.25 -13.90 -17.83
CA VAL A 196 2.88 -13.66 -17.29
C VAL A 196 2.32 -12.32 -17.78
N GLU A 197 3.11 -11.25 -17.71
CA GLU A 197 2.69 -9.92 -18.18
C GLU A 197 2.54 -9.89 -19.71
N GLN A 198 3.48 -10.48 -20.45
CA GLN A 198 3.42 -10.54 -21.92
C GLN A 198 2.25 -11.38 -22.43
N ASP A 199 1.89 -12.45 -21.72
CA ASP A 199 0.73 -13.28 -22.00
C ASP A 199 -0.56 -12.50 -21.76
N LEU A 200 -0.67 -11.74 -20.67
CA LEU A 200 -1.81 -10.86 -20.45
C LEU A 200 -1.94 -9.83 -21.59
N ILE A 201 -0.84 -9.18 -21.97
CA ILE A 201 -0.83 -8.20 -23.07
C ILE A 201 -1.28 -8.86 -24.39
N THR A 202 -0.79 -10.06 -24.68
CA THR A 202 -1.17 -10.82 -25.88
C THR A 202 -2.64 -11.21 -25.85
N GLN A 203 -3.14 -11.72 -24.73
CA GLN A 203 -4.55 -12.04 -24.55
C GLN A 203 -5.45 -10.80 -24.63
N TYR A 204 -4.99 -9.65 -24.13
CA TYR A 204 -5.74 -8.39 -24.22
C TYR A 204 -5.96 -7.97 -25.68
N ARG A 205 -4.96 -8.13 -26.56
CA ARG A 205 -5.13 -7.85 -28.01
C ARG A 205 -6.23 -8.70 -28.65
N GLN A 206 -6.48 -9.90 -28.13
CA GLN A 206 -7.46 -10.84 -28.67
C GLN A 206 -8.84 -10.70 -28.02
N LYS A 207 -8.88 -10.50 -26.69
CA LYS A 207 -10.10 -10.59 -25.86
C LYS A 207 -10.54 -9.23 -25.31
N GLY A 208 -9.78 -8.16 -25.55
CA GLY A 208 -9.96 -6.86 -24.91
C GLY A 208 -9.93 -6.95 -23.38
N ASN A 209 -10.76 -6.14 -22.73
CA ASN A 209 -10.83 -6.06 -21.26
C ASN A 209 -11.14 -7.39 -20.58
N LYS A 210 -11.78 -8.34 -21.28
CA LYS A 210 -12.08 -9.68 -20.75
C LYS A 210 -10.82 -10.49 -20.42
N ALA A 211 -9.67 -10.14 -21.00
CA ALA A 211 -8.38 -10.78 -20.69
C ALA A 211 -7.96 -10.62 -19.22
N LEU A 212 -8.49 -9.62 -18.51
CA LEU A 212 -8.17 -9.37 -17.10
C LEU A 212 -8.95 -10.28 -16.14
N LEU A 213 -10.12 -10.78 -16.57
CA LEU A 213 -11.05 -11.54 -15.70
C LEU A 213 -10.42 -12.78 -15.03
N PRO A 214 -9.60 -13.61 -15.70
CA PRO A 214 -9.00 -14.79 -15.09
C PRO A 214 -8.02 -14.49 -13.94
N TYR A 215 -7.49 -13.26 -13.89
CA TYR A 215 -6.49 -12.84 -12.93
C TYR A 215 -7.09 -12.07 -11.73
N LEU A 216 -8.40 -11.91 -11.69
CA LEU A 216 -9.07 -11.25 -10.56
C LEU A 216 -9.13 -12.18 -9.34
N THR A 217 -9.03 -11.56 -8.17
CA THR A 217 -9.18 -12.19 -6.85
C THR A 217 -9.94 -11.23 -5.93
N ASN A 218 -10.40 -11.69 -4.77
CA ASN A 218 -11.06 -10.80 -3.79
C ASN A 218 -10.11 -9.74 -3.19
N ARG A 219 -8.81 -9.85 -3.49
CA ARG A 219 -7.75 -8.87 -3.17
C ARG A 219 -7.46 -7.89 -4.31
N SER A 220 -8.12 -7.98 -5.46
CA SER A 220 -7.84 -7.08 -6.58
C SER A 220 -8.29 -5.64 -6.29
N TRP A 221 -7.41 -4.68 -6.59
CA TRP A 221 -7.66 -3.24 -6.46
C TRP A 221 -7.32 -2.51 -7.77
N PHE A 222 -8.29 -1.85 -8.38
CA PHE A 222 -8.15 -1.23 -9.70
C PHE A 222 -8.41 0.27 -9.60
N ASN A 223 -7.36 1.05 -9.83
CA ASN A 223 -7.40 2.49 -10.07
C ASN A 223 -7.40 2.71 -11.58
N ILE A 224 -8.56 2.92 -12.18
CA ILE A 224 -8.70 3.18 -13.62
C ILE A 224 -9.19 4.60 -13.87
N GLN A 225 -8.86 5.14 -15.04
CA GLN A 225 -9.20 6.52 -15.37
C GLN A 225 -10.70 6.82 -15.26
N ASP A 226 -10.99 8.01 -14.73
CA ASP A 226 -12.33 8.55 -14.56
C ASP A 226 -13.24 7.71 -13.62
N GLN A 227 -12.66 6.87 -12.76
CA GLN A 227 -13.40 6.07 -11.77
C GLN A 227 -12.79 6.19 -10.37
N PRO A 228 -13.62 6.19 -9.31
CA PRO A 228 -13.18 5.82 -7.97
C PRO A 228 -12.52 4.43 -7.93
N PRO A 229 -11.75 4.10 -6.89
CA PRO A 229 -11.09 2.81 -6.77
C PRO A 229 -12.07 1.63 -6.76
N LEU A 230 -11.86 0.66 -7.66
CA LEU A 230 -12.68 -0.54 -7.79
C LEU A 230 -11.99 -1.70 -7.09
N HIS A 231 -12.62 -2.25 -6.05
CA HIS A 231 -11.96 -3.19 -5.13
C HIS A 231 -12.87 -4.35 -4.70
N THR A 232 -13.93 -4.59 -5.47
CA THR A 232 -14.73 -5.83 -5.46
C THR A 232 -14.75 -6.42 -6.86
N ILE A 233 -14.90 -7.74 -6.98
CA ILE A 233 -14.98 -8.42 -8.29
C ILE A 233 -16.09 -7.82 -9.17
N ASN A 234 -17.24 -7.51 -8.57
CA ASN A 234 -18.38 -6.94 -9.29
C ASN A 234 -18.10 -5.53 -9.82
N ASP A 235 -17.52 -4.67 -8.98
CA ASP A 235 -17.18 -3.29 -9.35
C ASP A 235 -16.10 -3.27 -10.43
N ILE A 236 -15.08 -4.12 -10.28
CA ILE A 236 -14.02 -4.27 -11.27
C ILE A 236 -14.63 -4.74 -12.60
N THR A 237 -15.41 -5.82 -12.60
CA THR A 237 -16.04 -6.35 -13.83
C THR A 237 -16.93 -5.30 -14.52
N THR A 238 -17.59 -4.44 -13.75
CA THR A 238 -18.39 -3.34 -14.28
C THR A 238 -17.52 -2.23 -14.86
N GLY A 239 -16.48 -1.81 -14.13
CA GLY A 239 -15.52 -0.80 -14.58
C GLY A 239 -14.71 -1.23 -15.82
N LEU A 240 -14.45 -2.53 -15.99
CA LEU A 240 -13.83 -3.06 -17.21
C LEU A 240 -14.63 -2.76 -18.47
N LYS A 241 -15.95 -2.51 -18.38
CA LYS A 241 -16.77 -2.12 -19.54
C LYS A 241 -16.54 -0.68 -19.98
N GLN A 242 -15.94 0.16 -19.12
CA GLN A 242 -15.65 1.57 -19.39
C GLN A 242 -14.27 1.79 -20.04
N ILE A 243 -13.40 0.78 -19.97
CA ILE A 243 -12.07 0.85 -20.59
C ILE A 243 -12.22 0.74 -22.11
N PRO A 244 -11.62 1.63 -22.92
CA PRO A 244 -11.65 1.52 -24.37
C PRO A 244 -11.10 0.17 -24.86
N ALA A 245 -11.76 -0.42 -25.86
CA ALA A 245 -11.38 -1.72 -26.40
C ALA A 245 -10.09 -1.67 -27.26
N ASP A 246 -9.68 -0.48 -27.69
CA ASP A 246 -8.59 -0.22 -28.64
C ASP A 246 -7.25 0.14 -27.97
N LEU A 247 -7.13 -0.01 -26.65
CA LEU A 247 -5.89 0.23 -25.93
C LEU A 247 -4.80 -0.78 -26.33
N GLN A 248 -3.60 -0.28 -26.63
CA GLN A 248 -2.43 -1.08 -26.95
C GLN A 248 -1.39 -0.94 -25.85
N PHE A 249 -1.03 -2.06 -25.22
CA PHE A 249 -0.04 -2.10 -24.14
C PHE A 249 1.37 -2.37 -24.68
N GLU A 250 2.33 -1.58 -24.21
CA GLU A 250 3.76 -1.71 -24.43
C GLU A 250 4.44 -1.88 -23.06
N TYR A 251 5.02 -3.06 -22.82
CA TYR A 251 5.76 -3.35 -21.59
C TYR A 251 7.11 -2.63 -21.60
N LEU A 252 7.44 -1.94 -20.49
CA LEU A 252 8.74 -1.25 -20.35
C LEU A 252 9.64 -1.90 -19.30
N GLY A 253 9.09 -2.40 -18.19
CA GLY A 253 9.91 -2.98 -17.14
C GLY A 253 9.13 -3.49 -15.94
N GLY A 254 9.86 -4.02 -14.98
CA GLY A 254 9.32 -4.59 -13.76
C GLY A 254 10.39 -5.32 -12.96
N ALA A 255 10.02 -5.83 -11.79
CA ALA A 255 10.85 -6.71 -10.99
C ALA A 255 9.99 -7.68 -10.17
N ILE A 256 10.55 -8.84 -9.85
CA ILE A 256 9.97 -9.86 -8.97
C ILE A 256 10.72 -9.91 -7.65
N SER A 257 10.02 -10.26 -6.58
CA SER A 257 10.57 -10.48 -5.26
C SER A 257 11.52 -11.68 -5.23
N ALA A 258 12.45 -11.68 -4.29
CA ALA A 258 13.29 -12.81 -3.95
C ALA A 258 12.45 -14.02 -3.51
N GLY A 259 11.33 -13.78 -2.82
CA GLY A 259 10.32 -14.79 -2.47
C GLY A 259 9.52 -15.31 -3.67
N ARG A 260 9.64 -14.68 -4.84
CA ARG A 260 8.97 -15.04 -6.10
C ARG A 260 7.45 -15.12 -5.99
N ASP A 261 6.90 -14.32 -5.10
CA ASP A 261 5.50 -14.31 -4.70
C ASP A 261 4.81 -12.99 -5.06
N LEU A 262 5.59 -11.95 -5.36
CA LEU A 262 5.11 -10.63 -5.76
C LEU A 262 5.99 -10.07 -6.87
N PHE A 263 5.39 -9.52 -7.92
CA PHE A 263 6.11 -8.72 -8.90
C PHE A 263 5.30 -7.50 -9.30
N TYR A 264 5.97 -6.47 -9.81
CA TYR A 264 5.29 -5.37 -10.51
C TYR A 264 5.77 -5.29 -11.95
N ALA A 265 4.88 -4.81 -12.82
CA ALA A 265 5.16 -4.51 -14.21
C ALA A 265 4.58 -3.14 -14.56
N TYR A 266 5.29 -2.36 -15.35
CA TYR A 266 4.86 -1.06 -15.81
C TYR A 266 5.15 -0.88 -17.29
N GLY A 267 4.42 0.06 -17.89
CA GLY A 267 4.65 0.38 -19.28
C GLY A 267 3.75 1.50 -19.78
N VAL A 268 3.63 1.54 -21.10
CA VAL A 268 2.87 2.55 -21.82
C VAL A 268 1.59 1.93 -22.38
N VAL A 269 0.54 2.73 -22.38
CA VAL A 269 -0.70 2.45 -23.08
C VAL A 269 -0.83 3.45 -24.22
N ASN A 270 -0.91 2.96 -25.45
CA ASN A 270 -1.16 3.76 -26.63
C ASN A 270 -2.63 3.65 -27.04
N ARG A 271 -3.22 4.80 -27.37
CA ARG A 271 -4.51 4.90 -28.05
C ARG A 271 -4.42 6.01 -29.09
N ASN A 272 -4.64 5.67 -30.36
CA ASN A 272 -4.61 6.61 -31.48
C ASN A 272 -3.34 7.49 -31.53
N GLY A 273 -2.17 6.87 -31.27
CA GLY A 273 -0.87 7.54 -31.29
C GLY A 273 -0.55 8.35 -30.03
N LYS A 274 -1.48 8.45 -29.08
CA LYS A 274 -1.27 9.15 -27.80
C LYS A 274 -0.93 8.14 -26.71
N LYS A 275 0.06 8.49 -25.89
CA LYS A 275 0.62 7.61 -24.85
C LYS A 275 0.19 8.07 -23.46
N GLU A 276 -0.22 7.11 -22.65
CA GLU A 276 -0.40 7.18 -21.20
C GLU A 276 0.34 5.98 -20.59
N ASN A 277 0.24 5.77 -19.28
CA ASN A 277 0.97 4.71 -18.60
C ASN A 277 0.05 3.73 -17.84
N TYR A 278 0.61 2.56 -17.55
CA TYR A 278 0.01 1.60 -16.64
C TYR A 278 1.03 1.08 -15.63
N LEU A 279 0.52 0.62 -14.50
CA LEU A 279 1.25 -0.14 -13.48
C LEU A 279 0.37 -1.31 -13.06
N ARG A 280 0.97 -2.48 -12.91
CA ARG A 280 0.34 -3.67 -12.35
C ARG A 280 1.23 -4.22 -11.25
N VAL A 281 0.60 -4.62 -10.15
CA VAL A 281 1.24 -5.44 -9.12
C VAL A 281 0.53 -6.77 -9.10
N TRP A 282 1.32 -7.83 -9.19
CA TRP A 282 0.91 -9.22 -9.24
C TRP A 282 1.33 -9.92 -7.96
N GLY A 283 0.44 -10.75 -7.42
CA GLY A 283 0.72 -11.64 -6.31
C GLY A 283 0.45 -13.08 -6.71
N HIS A 284 1.26 -14.01 -6.24
CA HIS A 284 1.06 -15.43 -6.50
C HIS A 284 0.23 -16.05 -5.38
N GLU A 285 -0.87 -16.67 -5.76
CA GLU A 285 -1.78 -17.42 -4.89
C GLU A 285 -1.71 -18.92 -5.26
N ASN A 286 -2.43 -19.77 -4.53
CA ASN A 286 -2.38 -21.22 -4.74
C ASN A 286 -2.86 -21.65 -6.14
N ASP A 287 -3.68 -20.83 -6.80
CA ASP A 287 -4.20 -21.06 -8.16
C ASP A 287 -3.49 -20.19 -9.22
N GLY A 288 -2.36 -19.56 -8.87
CA GLY A 288 -1.47 -18.86 -9.78
C GLY A 288 -1.39 -17.35 -9.54
N TRP A 289 -0.88 -16.63 -10.55
CA TRP A 289 -0.70 -15.18 -10.49
C TRP A 289 -2.03 -14.43 -10.57
N LYS A 290 -2.23 -13.47 -9.67
CA LYS A 290 -3.40 -12.60 -9.57
C LYS A 290 -3.00 -11.14 -9.61
N LEU A 291 -3.87 -10.29 -10.17
CA LEU A 291 -3.71 -8.84 -10.16
C LEU A 291 -4.13 -8.30 -8.79
N LEU A 292 -3.17 -7.89 -7.99
CA LEU A 292 -3.42 -7.25 -6.69
C LEU A 292 -3.70 -5.76 -6.85
N LEU A 293 -2.96 -5.07 -7.73
CA LEU A 293 -3.15 -3.66 -8.03
C LEU A 293 -3.06 -3.42 -9.54
N GLN A 294 -3.97 -2.61 -10.09
CA GLN A 294 -3.85 -2.05 -11.44
C GLN A 294 -4.05 -0.55 -11.40
N VAL A 295 -3.13 0.19 -12.01
CA VAL A 295 -3.27 1.59 -12.39
C VAL A 295 -3.32 1.66 -13.91
N LEU A 296 -4.40 2.22 -14.46
CA LEU A 296 -4.58 2.28 -15.91
C LEU A 296 -5.12 3.64 -16.36
N ARG A 297 -4.27 4.39 -17.06
CA ARG A 297 -4.61 5.66 -17.71
C ARG A 297 -4.69 5.48 -19.22
N TRP A 298 -5.54 6.27 -19.87
CA TRP A 298 -5.65 6.32 -21.33
C TRP A 298 -6.06 7.72 -21.79
N VAL A 299 -5.66 8.10 -23.01
CA VAL A 299 -6.16 9.36 -23.55
C VAL A 299 -7.61 9.21 -24.02
N ARG A 300 -8.45 10.19 -23.67
CA ARG A 300 -9.83 10.29 -24.13
C ARG A 300 -9.90 10.38 -25.66
#